data_AF-A0A8H5ZQT5-F1
#
_entry.id   AF-A0A8H5ZQT5-F1
#
_cell.length_a   1.000
_cell.length_b   1.000
_cell.length_c   1.000
_cell.angle_alpha   90.00
_cell.angle_beta   90.00
_cell.angle_gamma   90.00
#
_symmetry.space_group_name_H-M   'P 1'
#
loop_
_entity.id
_entity.type
_entity.pdbx_description
1 polymer ?
#
loop_
_entity_poly.entity_id
_entity_poly.type
_entity_poly.pdbx_seq_one_letter_code
_entity_poly.pdbx_strand_id
1 'polypeptide(L)' 'MRTNPFAPDVPCHRVLAADGSLGGYMGAGPASGSANLARKRTMLEDEGVEFEWVDRGTK' A
#
# COMPACT_ATOMS: atom_id res chain seq x y z
N MET A 1 -4.91 5.00 -5.59
CA MET A 1 -5.22 4.62 -6.99
C MET A 1 -5.92 3.27 -6.98
N ARG A 2 -7.10 3.13 -7.60
CA ARG A 2 -7.96 1.94 -7.42
C ARG A 2 -7.77 0.87 -8.48
N THR A 3 -7.75 1.24 -9.76
CA THR A 3 -7.72 0.28 -10.88
C THR A 3 -6.73 0.80 -11.91
N ASN A 4 -5.46 0.40 -11.77
CA ASN A 4 -4.45 0.70 -12.78
C ASN A 4 -4.34 -0.49 -13.74
N PRO A 5 -4.74 -0.37 -15.02
CA PRO A 5 -4.63 -1.45 -15.99
C PRO A 5 -3.19 -1.71 -16.46
N PHE A 6 -2.27 -0.78 -16.19
CA PHE A 6 -0.86 -0.86 -16.59
C PHE A 6 0.06 -1.17 -15.40
N ALA A 7 -0.45 -1.89 -14.40
CA ALA A 7 0.39 -2.36 -13.30
C ALA A 7 1.21 -3.58 -13.76
N PRO A 8 2.52 -3.69 -13.44
CA PRO A 8 3.30 -2.82 -12.56
C PRO A 8 4.07 -1.68 -13.27
N ASP A 9 4.06 -1.59 -14.61
CA ASP A 9 4.83 -0.59 -15.39
C ASP A 9 4.56 0.84 -14.94
N VAL A 10 3.29 1.16 -14.65
CA VAL A 10 2.92 2.40 -13.94
C VAL A 10 2.88 2.09 -12.43
N PRO A 11 3.76 2.71 -11.60
CA PRO A 11 4.00 2.29 -10.22
C PRO A 11 2.91 2.79 -9.25
N CYS A 12 1.72 2.20 -9.35
CA CYS A 12 0.58 2.57 -8.52
C CYS A 12 0.76 2.20 -7.03
N HIS A 13 1.68 1.29 -6.71
CA HIS A 13 2.07 0.92 -5.34
C HIS A 13 2.82 2.04 -4.62
N ARG A 14 3.39 3.02 -5.33
CA ARG A 14 4.07 4.19 -4.73
C ARG A 14 3.13 5.25 -4.15
N VAL A 15 1.82 5.17 -4.44
CA VAL A 15 0.84 6.12 -3.91
C VAL A 15 0.44 5.72 -2.49
N LEU A 16 0.85 6.49 -1.50
CA LEU A 16 0.52 6.29 -0.08
C LEU A 16 -0.69 7.14 0.35
N ALA A 17 -1.21 6.88 1.56
CA ALA A 17 -2.21 7.75 2.15
C ALA A 17 -1.55 9.03 2.73
N ALA A 18 -2.32 10.11 2.83
CA ALA A 18 -1.83 11.40 3.32
C ALA A 18 -1.37 11.37 4.80
N ASP A 19 -1.84 10.38 5.56
CA ASP A 19 -1.44 10.14 6.96
C ASP A 19 -0.12 9.36 7.11
N GLY A 20 0.51 8.98 5.99
CA GLY A 20 1.73 8.19 5.95
C GLY A 20 1.50 6.67 5.97
N SER A 21 0.24 6.21 6.07
CA SER A 21 -0.07 4.78 6.02
C SER A 21 0.00 4.22 4.59
N LEU A 22 0.07 2.90 4.47
CA LEU A 22 -0.01 2.22 3.16
C LEU A 22 -1.29 2.56 2.38
N GLY A 23 -2.38 2.97 3.02
CA GLY A 23 -3.67 3.17 2.35
C GLY A 23 -4.18 1.89 1.66
N GLY A 24 -5.01 2.05 0.62
CA GLY A 24 -5.54 0.93 -0.17
C GLY A 24 -4.66 0.53 -1.36
N TYR A 25 -4.94 -0.66 -1.93
CA TYR A 25 -4.28 -1.16 -3.14
C TYR A 25 -5.21 -2.02 -4.01
N MET A 26 -5.10 -1.89 -5.34
CA MET A 26 -5.88 -2.67 -6.32
C MET A 26 -7.40 -2.69 -6.02
N GLY A 27 -7.96 -1.56 -5.61
CA GLY A 27 -9.38 -1.41 -5.33
C GLY A 27 -9.80 -1.87 -3.93
N ALA A 28 -8.93 -2.60 -3.21
CA ALA A 28 -9.14 -2.97 -1.82
C ALA A 28 -8.75 -1.81 -0.88
N GLY A 29 -9.56 -1.61 0.15
CA GLY A 29 -9.25 -0.67 1.22
C GLY A 29 -8.21 -1.25 2.20
N PRO A 30 -7.62 -0.42 3.08
CA PRO A 30 -6.67 -0.87 4.09
C PRO A 30 -7.26 -1.95 5.03
N ALA A 31 -8.58 -1.92 5.27
CA ALA A 31 -9.28 -2.90 6.08
C ALA A 31 -9.79 -4.12 5.29
N SER A 32 -9.76 -4.11 3.96
CA SER A 32 -10.56 -5.03 3.12
C SER A 32 -9.76 -6.15 2.45
N GLY A 33 -8.45 -6.27 2.68
CA GLY A 33 -7.69 -7.39 2.13
C GLY A 33 -6.21 -7.33 2.38
N SER A 34 -5.71 -8.21 3.25
CA SER A 34 -4.29 -8.34 3.57
C SER A 34 -3.45 -8.70 2.34
N ALA A 35 -3.97 -9.49 1.39
CA ALA A 35 -3.20 -9.96 0.23
C ALA A 35 -2.77 -8.83 -0.72
N ASN A 36 -3.68 -7.91 -1.05
CA ASN A 36 -3.35 -6.76 -1.91
C ASN A 36 -2.38 -5.80 -1.19
N LEU A 37 -2.60 -5.57 0.10
CA LEU A 37 -1.71 -4.72 0.88
C LEU A 37 -0.33 -5.36 1.07
N ALA A 38 -0.26 -6.68 1.27
CA ALA A 38 0.99 -7.42 1.32
C ALA A 38 1.73 -7.30 -0.02
N ARG A 39 1.03 -7.45 -1.15
CA ARG A 39 1.64 -7.24 -2.48
C ARG A 39 2.21 -5.83 -2.64
N LYS A 40 1.45 -4.81 -2.23
CA LYS A 40 1.92 -3.42 -2.25
C LYS A 40 3.17 -3.23 -1.40
N ARG A 41 3.16 -3.81 -0.19
CA ARG A 41 4.28 -3.77 0.74
C ARG A 41 5.52 -4.43 0.15
N THR A 42 5.41 -5.66 -0.36
CA THR A 42 6.52 -6.37 -1.00
C THR A 42 7.12 -5.58 -2.16
N MET A 43 6.28 -4.98 -3.01
CA MET A 43 6.77 -4.14 -4.12
C MET A 43 7.57 -2.92 -3.64
N LEU A 44 7.19 -2.33 -2.50
CA LEU A 44 7.92 -1.21 -1.91
C LEU A 44 9.20 -1.69 -1.22
N GLU A 45 9.17 -2.83 -0.53
CA GLU A 45 10.36 -3.46 0.09
C GLU A 45 11.40 -3.86 -0.97
N ASP A 46 10.97 -4.41 -2.12
CA ASP A 46 11.84 -4.73 -3.26
C ASP A 46 12.46 -3.46 -3.89
N GLU A 47 11.80 -2.31 -3.77
CA GLU A 47 12.34 -0.99 -4.16
C GLU A 47 13.26 -0.38 -3.08
N GLY A 48 13.44 -1.05 -1.94
CA GLY A 48 14.28 -0.60 -0.83
C GLY A 48 13.58 0.34 0.16
N VAL A 49 12.24 0.37 0.17
CA VAL A 49 11.46 1.16 1.13
C VAL A 49 11.31 0.42 2.45
N GLU A 50 11.73 1.05 3.54
CA GLU A 50 11.60 0.52 4.90
C GLU A 50 10.29 0.99 5.56
N PHE A 51 9.72 0.15 6.44
CA PHE A 51 8.47 0.42 7.12
C PHE A 51 8.65 0.43 8.64
N GLU A 52 8.29 1.55 9.27
CA GLU A 52 8.07 1.62 10.72
C GLU A 52 6.56 1.49 11.00
N TRP A 53 6.18 0.46 11.76
CA TRP A 53 4.79 0.26 12.15
C TRP A 53 4.52 0.92 13.49
N VAL A 54 3.83 2.06 13.44
CA VAL A 54 3.36 2.77 14.62
C VAL A 54 1.97 2.26 15.00
N ASP A 55 1.84 1.70 16.19
CA ASP A 55 0.55 1.44 16.82
C ASP A 55 -0.07 2.79 17.19
N ARG A 56 -0.97 3.28 16.34
CA ARG A 56 -1.83 4.41 16.67
C ARG A 56 -3.01 3.84 17.45
N GLY A 57 -2.79 3.58 18.73
CA GLY A 57 -3.79 3.02 19.62
C GLY A 57 -5.15 3.69 19.45
N THR A 58 -6.19 2.86 19.45
CA THR A 58 -7.59 3.28 19.34
C THR A 58 -7.89 4.31 20.43
N LYS A 59 -8.10 5.58 20.04
CA LYS A 59 -8.89 6.50 20.84
C LYS A 59 -10.36 6.31 20.53
#